data_AF-A0A9X3A7B3-F1
#
_entry.id   AF-A0A9X3A7B3-F1
#
_cell.length_a   1.000
_cell.length_b   1.000
_cell.length_c   1.000
_cell.angle_alpha   90.00
_cell.angle_beta   90.00
_cell.angle_gamma   90.00
#
_symmetry.space_group_name_H-M   'P 1'
#
loop_
_entity.id
_entity.type
_entity.pdbx_description
1 polymer ?
#
loop_
_entity_poly.entity_id
_entity_poly.type
_entity_poly.pdbx_seq_one_letter_code
_entity_poly.pdbx_strand_id
1 'polypeptide(L)'
;MMTTTGTYSFGPFRLDPADRRLTRDGAPVEVSARYLDALILLAGESGRLVTKDRFMDEVWRGVPVTDEALTQCIRSLRRALEDDATAPRYIETVPRHGYRMIAPVDRDRSDNPDTPLSGDIAAVARDAVSGAIGGGLAGMVAGLGYLALGLVAPGIGTASTLLVLISMNLLLGLAAGLAVCGGAALAARLAHEAAHWTVIGGALGGLVIGALGRMIGNDLFFLLFGRSPGAITGALEGLVLGAATGVALVLAVRAHRGSAARRLVPGFLLGGAVGAGIAVAGGRLMAGSLAELAARFPNTNLRIDGALFGESGLGPIASTVATTGEGALFCGCAVAAVLVGRRLGGTR
;
A
#
# COMPACT_ATOMS: atom_id res chain seq x y z
N MET A 1 13.56 18.84 -28.47
CA MET A 1 13.73 18.06 -27.23
C MET A 1 12.53 17.15 -27.09
N MET A 2 12.65 15.89 -27.51
CA MET A 2 11.66 14.85 -27.21
C MET A 2 12.14 14.15 -25.93
N THR A 3 11.70 14.63 -24.77
CA THR A 3 11.86 13.93 -23.50
C THR A 3 10.96 12.70 -23.53
N THR A 4 11.53 11.55 -23.89
CA THR A 4 10.82 10.27 -23.83
C THR A 4 11.16 9.62 -22.50
N THR A 5 10.26 9.76 -21.52
CA THR A 5 10.43 9.40 -20.09
C THR A 5 10.12 7.93 -19.79
N GLY A 6 10.15 7.05 -20.79
CA GLY A 6 9.82 5.63 -20.65
C GLY A 6 11.08 4.77 -20.62
N THR A 7 11.07 3.72 -19.80
CA THR A 7 12.10 2.68 -19.88
C THR A 7 11.83 1.82 -21.11
N TYR A 8 12.88 1.44 -21.84
CA TYR A 8 12.79 0.54 -22.99
C TYR A 8 13.29 -0.85 -22.61
N SER A 9 12.57 -1.89 -22.98
CA SER A 9 13.02 -3.28 -22.85
C SER A 9 13.04 -3.99 -24.20
N PHE A 10 14.13 -4.70 -24.48
CA PHE A 10 14.30 -5.47 -25.71
C PHE A 10 15.22 -6.67 -25.45
N GLY A 11 14.71 -7.89 -25.68
CA GLY A 11 15.43 -9.11 -25.31
C GLY A 11 15.77 -9.14 -23.81
N PRO A 12 17.01 -9.50 -23.42
CA PRO A 12 17.45 -9.47 -22.02
C PRO A 12 17.85 -8.07 -21.53
N PHE A 13 17.74 -7.05 -22.38
CA PHE A 13 18.21 -5.70 -22.08
C PHE A 13 17.09 -4.79 -21.59
N ARG A 14 17.41 -3.98 -20.58
CA ARG A 14 16.59 -2.86 -20.12
C ARG A 14 17.42 -1.58 -20.16
N LEU A 15 16.89 -0.59 -20.88
CA LEU A 15 17.48 0.72 -21.11
C LEU A 15 16.63 1.78 -20.41
N ASP A 16 17.24 2.48 -19.46
CA ASP A 16 16.64 3.60 -18.73
C ASP A 16 17.24 4.92 -19.23
N PRO A 17 16.49 5.75 -19.98
CA PRO A 17 16.95 7.05 -20.44
C PRO A 17 17.15 8.07 -19.32
N ALA A 18 16.39 7.96 -18.22
CA ALA A 18 16.41 8.92 -17.12
C ALA A 18 17.66 8.73 -16.26
N ASP A 19 17.91 7.47 -15.86
CA ASP A 19 19.12 7.12 -15.09
C ASP A 19 20.35 6.91 -15.99
N ARG A 20 20.18 6.95 -17.32
CA ARG A 20 21.22 6.71 -18.32
C ARG A 20 21.93 5.37 -18.11
N ARG A 21 21.16 4.30 -17.90
CA ARG A 21 21.68 2.95 -17.60
C ARG A 21 21.18 1.93 -18.61
N LEU A 22 22.10 1.10 -19.09
CA LEU A 22 21.79 -0.15 -19.77
C LEU A 22 22.05 -1.31 -18.83
N THR A 23 21.12 -2.24 -18.73
CA THR A 23 21.26 -3.46 -17.95
C THR A 23 20.92 -4.67 -18.80
N ARG A 24 21.56 -5.81 -18.52
CA ARG A 24 21.25 -7.11 -19.09
C ARG A 24 20.97 -8.09 -17.95
N ASP A 25 19.77 -8.65 -17.91
CA ASP A 25 19.35 -9.57 -16.83
C ASP A 25 19.60 -8.98 -15.41
N GLY A 26 19.52 -7.64 -15.28
CA GLY A 26 19.76 -6.89 -14.04
C GLY A 26 21.22 -6.50 -13.76
N ALA A 27 22.20 -6.98 -14.54
CA ALA A 27 23.60 -6.56 -14.43
C ALA A 27 23.86 -5.31 -15.32
N PRO A 28 24.61 -4.30 -14.84
CA PRO A 28 24.93 -3.12 -15.64
C PRO A 28 25.83 -3.47 -16.82
N VAL A 29 25.52 -2.91 -17.99
CA VAL A 29 26.34 -3.00 -19.21
C VAL A 29 26.99 -1.65 -19.45
N GLU A 30 28.32 -1.60 -19.48
CA GLU A 30 29.04 -0.35 -19.70
C GLU A 30 28.93 0.10 -21.16
N VAL A 31 28.38 1.29 -21.36
CA VAL A 31 28.26 1.97 -22.65
C VAL A 31 28.66 3.43 -22.44
N SER A 32 29.40 4.00 -23.39
CA SER A 32 29.76 5.42 -23.30
C SER A 32 28.49 6.28 -23.30
N ALA A 33 28.51 7.39 -22.56
CA ALA A 33 27.35 8.27 -22.44
C ALA A 33 26.77 8.66 -23.81
N ARG A 34 27.63 8.97 -24.79
CA ARG A 34 27.19 9.36 -26.13
C ARG A 34 26.64 8.19 -26.94
N TYR A 35 27.21 7.00 -26.80
CA TYR A 35 26.69 5.82 -27.50
C TYR A 35 25.34 5.37 -26.90
N LEU A 36 25.14 5.62 -25.61
CA LEU A 36 23.85 5.43 -24.97
C LEU A 36 22.78 6.35 -25.58
N ASP A 37 23.11 7.61 -25.87
CA ASP A 37 22.17 8.53 -26.53
C ASP A 37 21.74 8.01 -27.92
N ALA A 38 22.68 7.45 -28.69
CA ALA A 38 22.37 6.80 -29.96
C ALA A 38 21.47 5.57 -29.80
N LEU A 39 21.67 4.79 -28.73
CA LEU A 39 20.83 3.64 -28.42
C LEU A 39 19.42 4.05 -27.98
N ILE A 40 19.30 5.12 -27.18
CA ILE A 40 18.02 5.72 -26.78
C ILE A 40 17.25 6.20 -28.01
N LEU A 41 17.92 6.87 -28.96
CA LEU A 41 17.30 7.30 -30.22
C LEU A 41 16.78 6.11 -31.03
N LEU A 42 17.56 5.03 -31.14
CA LEU A 42 17.16 3.80 -31.84
C LEU A 42 15.96 3.11 -31.16
N ALA A 43 15.95 2.99 -29.83
CA ALA A 43 14.82 2.40 -29.09
C ALA A 43 13.55 3.29 -29.17
N GLY A 44 13.75 4.60 -29.13
CA GLY A 44 12.72 5.63 -29.33
C GLY A 44 12.12 5.66 -30.74
N GLU A 45 12.77 5.03 -31.72
CA GLU A 45 12.28 4.87 -33.09
C GLU A 45 12.27 3.40 -33.53
N SER A 46 12.02 2.48 -32.58
CA SER A 46 11.93 1.04 -32.84
C SER A 46 11.10 0.73 -34.10
N GLY A 47 11.67 -0.09 -34.99
CA GLY A 47 11.08 -0.45 -36.28
C GLY A 47 11.17 0.62 -37.39
N ARG A 48 11.60 1.85 -37.08
CA ARG A 48 11.75 2.94 -38.04
C ARG A 48 13.23 3.20 -38.36
N LEU A 49 13.48 3.71 -39.57
CA LEU A 49 14.82 4.10 -40.00
C LEU A 49 15.23 5.41 -39.33
N VAL A 50 16.37 5.40 -38.64
CA VAL A 50 17.05 6.61 -38.17
C VAL A 50 18.17 6.93 -39.17
N THR A 51 18.07 8.08 -39.83
CA THR A 51 19.03 8.52 -40.84
C THR A 51 20.34 8.97 -40.21
N LYS A 52 21.44 8.92 -40.99
CA LYS A 52 22.74 9.42 -40.53
C LYS A 52 22.67 10.88 -40.08
N ASP A 53 22.01 11.75 -40.85
CA ASP A 53 21.86 13.17 -40.52
C ASP A 53 21.16 13.36 -39.17
N ARG A 54 20.11 12.57 -38.90
CA ARG A 54 19.38 12.61 -37.62
C ARG A 54 20.25 12.17 -36.44
N PHE A 55 21.12 11.17 -36.64
CA PHE A 55 22.12 10.82 -35.63
C PHE A 55 23.07 11.99 -35.36
N MET A 56 23.59 12.63 -36.40
CA MET A 56 24.50 13.77 -36.24
C MET A 56 23.83 14.94 -35.51
N ASP A 57 22.58 15.26 -35.86
CA ASP A 57 21.83 16.36 -35.27
C ASP A 57 21.44 16.11 -33.81
N GLU A 58 21.03 14.89 -33.46
CA GLU A 58 20.50 14.59 -32.12
C GLU A 58 21.58 14.11 -31.14
N VAL A 59 22.55 13.30 -31.57
CA VAL A 59 23.57 12.70 -30.69
C VAL A 59 24.87 13.50 -30.67
N TRP A 60 25.21 14.18 -31.78
CA TRP A 60 26.45 14.97 -31.93
C TRP A 60 26.18 16.46 -32.15
N ARG A 61 25.09 16.99 -31.59
CA ARG A 61 24.69 18.39 -31.73
C ARG A 61 25.85 19.36 -31.48
N GLY A 62 26.26 20.08 -32.52
CA GLY A 62 27.32 21.10 -32.45
C GLY A 62 28.76 20.57 -32.44
N VAL A 63 28.98 19.28 -32.69
CA VAL A 63 30.32 18.68 -32.81
C VAL A 63 30.51 18.16 -34.24
N PRO A 64 31.47 18.68 -35.02
CA PRO A 64 31.74 18.13 -36.34
C PRO A 64 32.32 16.71 -36.19
N VAL A 65 31.54 15.71 -36.59
CA VAL A 65 31.96 14.31 -36.60
C VAL A 65 31.76 13.71 -37.98
N THR A 66 32.57 12.71 -38.30
CA THR A 66 32.52 12.00 -39.57
C THR A 66 31.61 10.78 -39.48
N ASP A 67 31.18 10.27 -40.63
CA ASP A 67 30.46 8.99 -40.76
C ASP A 67 31.18 7.82 -40.07
N GLU A 68 32.51 7.89 -39.96
CA GLU A 68 33.34 6.91 -39.27
C GLU A 68 33.03 6.86 -37.77
N ALA A 69 32.80 8.02 -37.13
CA ALA A 69 32.44 8.08 -35.72
C ALA A 69 31.08 7.42 -35.43
N LEU A 70 30.10 7.61 -36.35
CA LEU A 70 28.81 6.93 -36.27
C LEU A 70 28.98 5.42 -36.47
N THR A 71 29.81 5.00 -37.43
CA THR A 71 30.11 3.59 -37.68
C THR A 71 30.76 2.93 -36.47
N GLN A 72 31.71 3.61 -35.82
CA GLN A 72 32.34 3.15 -34.58
C GLN A 72 31.34 3.08 -33.42
N CYS A 73 30.44 4.06 -33.30
CA CYS A 73 29.36 4.06 -32.30
C CYS A 73 28.49 2.81 -32.45
N ILE A 74 27.98 2.53 -33.67
CA ILE A 74 27.15 1.35 -33.93
C ILE A 74 27.93 0.05 -33.69
N ARG A 75 29.20 0.00 -34.08
CA ARG A 75 30.06 -1.18 -33.81
C ARG A 75 30.23 -1.43 -32.32
N SER A 76 30.40 -0.37 -31.51
CA SER A 76 30.50 -0.47 -30.06
C SER A 76 29.18 -0.91 -29.44
N LEU A 77 28.05 -0.39 -29.91
CA LEU A 77 26.72 -0.80 -29.45
C LEU A 77 26.45 -2.28 -29.78
N ARG A 78 26.78 -2.73 -30.99
CA ARG A 78 26.65 -4.15 -31.34
C ARG A 78 27.48 -5.05 -30.43
N ARG A 79 28.71 -4.64 -30.07
CA ARG A 79 29.52 -5.38 -29.09
C ARG A 79 28.86 -5.45 -27.72
N ALA A 80 28.34 -4.33 -27.21
CA ALA A 80 27.67 -4.28 -25.92
C ALA A 80 26.37 -5.12 -25.88
N LEU A 81 25.68 -5.23 -27.02
CA LEU A 81 24.46 -6.01 -27.18
C LEU A 81 24.70 -7.47 -27.60
N GLU A 82 25.96 -7.87 -27.78
CA GLU A 82 26.34 -9.16 -28.39
C GLU A 82 25.63 -9.41 -29.74
N ASP A 83 25.48 -8.35 -30.52
CA ASP A 83 24.81 -8.36 -31.82
C ASP A 83 25.81 -8.62 -32.95
N ASP A 84 25.42 -9.44 -33.93
CA ASP A 84 26.23 -9.72 -35.11
C ASP A 84 25.78 -8.84 -36.29
N ALA A 85 26.74 -8.29 -37.03
CA ALA A 85 26.45 -7.46 -38.20
C ALA A 85 25.98 -8.29 -39.41
N THR A 86 26.38 -9.56 -39.53
CA THR A 86 25.97 -10.43 -40.64
C THR A 86 24.60 -11.08 -40.42
N ALA A 87 24.20 -11.26 -39.16
CA ALA A 87 22.86 -11.70 -38.76
C ALA A 87 22.32 -10.81 -37.63
N PRO A 88 21.87 -9.57 -37.93
CA PRO A 88 21.49 -8.61 -36.90
C PRO A 88 20.23 -9.09 -36.16
N ARG A 89 20.28 -9.01 -34.83
CA ARG A 89 19.16 -9.28 -33.91
C ARG A 89 18.60 -8.00 -33.33
N TYR A 90 19.43 -6.96 -33.16
CA TYR A 90 19.03 -5.71 -32.53
C TYR A 90 19.12 -4.52 -33.49
N ILE A 91 20.27 -4.30 -34.12
CA ILE A 91 20.52 -3.12 -34.96
C ILE A 91 20.83 -3.56 -36.39
N GLU A 92 19.92 -3.26 -37.31
CA GLU A 92 20.08 -3.47 -38.74
C GLU A 92 20.74 -2.25 -39.40
N THR A 93 21.67 -2.49 -40.32
CA THR A 93 22.24 -1.43 -41.17
C THR A 93 21.43 -1.33 -42.45
N VAL A 94 20.93 -0.12 -42.76
CA VAL A 94 20.28 0.19 -44.03
C VAL A 94 21.30 0.92 -44.92
N PRO A 95 21.86 0.25 -45.95
CA PRO A 95 22.97 0.79 -46.72
C PRO A 95 22.70 2.20 -47.25
N ARG A 96 23.68 3.10 -47.10
CA ARG A 96 23.66 4.51 -47.53
C ARG A 96 22.64 5.42 -46.81
N HIS A 97 21.81 4.89 -45.91
CA HIS A 97 20.73 5.67 -45.30
C HIS A 97 20.89 5.83 -43.79
N GLY A 98 21.19 4.74 -43.07
CA GLY A 98 21.31 4.80 -41.61
C GLY A 98 21.11 3.43 -40.95
N TYR A 99 20.45 3.45 -39.79
CA TYR A 99 20.29 2.27 -38.94
C TYR A 99 18.86 2.14 -38.43
N ARG A 100 18.43 0.91 -38.18
CA ARG A 100 17.10 0.59 -37.68
C ARG A 100 17.20 -0.39 -36.52
N MET A 101 16.42 -0.15 -35.47
CA MET A 101 16.24 -1.13 -34.42
C MET A 101 15.18 -2.14 -34.84
N ILE A 102 15.57 -3.40 -34.96
CA ILE A 102 14.73 -4.51 -35.44
C ILE A 102 14.24 -5.42 -34.31
N ALA A 103 14.87 -5.35 -33.14
CA ALA A 103 14.36 -6.03 -31.96
C ALA A 103 13.01 -5.44 -31.56
N PRO A 104 12.04 -6.27 -31.11
CA PRO A 104 10.81 -5.77 -30.52
C PRO A 104 11.15 -5.01 -29.25
N VAL A 105 10.94 -3.69 -29.26
CA VAL A 105 11.12 -2.82 -28.11
C VAL A 105 9.78 -2.62 -27.45
N ASP A 106 9.64 -3.13 -26.24
CA ASP A 106 8.53 -2.75 -25.38
C ASP A 106 8.89 -1.44 -24.67
N ARG A 107 7.93 -0.52 -24.66
CA ARG A 107 8.06 0.74 -23.93
C ARG A 107 7.29 0.54 -22.65
N ASP A 108 8.03 0.30 -21.57
CA ASP A 108 7.51 0.49 -20.22
C ASP A 108 7.16 1.98 -20.12
N ARG A 109 5.93 2.31 -20.47
CA ARG A 109 5.36 3.64 -20.32
C ARG A 109 5.10 3.86 -18.84
N SER A 110 6.19 4.05 -18.10
CA SER A 110 6.14 4.79 -16.84
C SER A 110 5.67 6.20 -17.19
N ASP A 111 4.43 6.48 -16.82
CA ASP A 111 3.71 7.74 -16.84
C ASP A 111 3.35 8.39 -18.19
N ASN A 112 2.03 8.47 -18.39
CA ASN A 112 1.40 9.54 -19.15
C ASN A 112 1.38 10.81 -18.30
N PRO A 113 2.06 11.90 -18.68
CA PRO A 113 1.94 13.16 -17.94
C PRO A 113 0.56 13.83 -18.08
N ASP A 114 -0.32 13.34 -18.97
CA ASP A 114 -1.66 13.92 -19.17
C ASP A 114 -2.79 13.23 -18.38
N THR A 115 -2.49 12.32 -17.42
CA THR A 115 -3.47 11.95 -16.38
C THR A 115 -2.88 11.40 -15.06
N PRO A 116 -1.86 12.04 -14.44
CA PRO A 116 -1.25 11.54 -13.20
C PRO A 116 -2.26 11.43 -12.04
N LEU A 117 -3.26 12.33 -11.97
CA LEU A 117 -4.26 12.32 -10.90
C LEU A 117 -5.20 11.09 -10.92
N SER A 118 -5.58 10.58 -12.10
CA SER A 118 -6.60 9.52 -12.18
C SER A 118 -6.05 8.14 -11.77
N GLY A 119 -4.78 7.84 -12.07
CA GLY A 119 -4.12 6.60 -11.65
C GLY A 119 -3.89 6.58 -10.13
N ASP A 120 -3.43 7.69 -9.59
CA ASP A 120 -3.19 7.84 -8.15
C ASP A 120 -4.48 7.77 -7.35
N ILE A 121 -5.53 8.46 -7.78
CA ILE A 121 -6.84 8.41 -7.11
C ILE A 121 -7.41 6.99 -7.15
N ALA A 122 -7.38 6.31 -8.31
CA ALA A 122 -7.91 4.95 -8.44
C ALA A 122 -7.16 3.96 -7.52
N ALA A 123 -5.85 4.13 -7.39
CA ALA A 123 -5.06 3.28 -6.55
C ALA A 123 -5.17 3.66 -5.05
N VAL A 124 -5.51 4.92 -4.70
CA VAL A 124 -5.80 5.34 -3.31
C VAL A 124 -7.15 4.75 -2.92
N ALA A 125 -8.14 4.89 -3.78
CA ALA A 125 -9.47 4.31 -3.61
C ALA A 125 -9.39 2.79 -3.44
N ARG A 126 -8.54 2.10 -4.20
CA ARG A 126 -8.32 0.65 -4.06
C ARG A 126 -7.78 0.27 -2.68
N ASP A 127 -6.74 0.96 -2.20
CA ASP A 127 -6.16 0.69 -0.89
C ASP A 127 -7.14 1.06 0.24
N ALA A 128 -7.92 2.13 0.08
CA ALA A 128 -8.96 2.53 1.03
C ALA A 128 -10.11 1.50 1.09
N VAL A 129 -10.63 1.07 -0.06
CA VAL A 129 -11.72 0.08 -0.13
C VAL A 129 -11.27 -1.29 0.38
N SER A 130 -10.06 -1.72 0.00
CA SER A 130 -9.52 -2.98 0.53
C SER A 130 -9.26 -2.89 2.04
N GLY A 131 -8.71 -1.78 2.53
CA GLY A 131 -8.61 -1.50 3.95
C GLY A 131 -9.95 -1.56 4.68
N ALA A 132 -11.00 -0.96 4.11
CA ALA A 132 -12.35 -1.02 4.64
C ALA A 132 -12.83 -2.47 4.77
N ILE A 133 -12.71 -3.28 3.71
CA ILE A 133 -13.08 -4.71 3.73
C ILE A 133 -12.32 -5.45 4.83
N GLY A 134 -11.00 -5.23 4.93
CA GLY A 134 -10.17 -5.84 5.97
C GLY A 134 -10.58 -5.44 7.38
N GLY A 135 -10.83 -4.15 7.62
CA GLY A 135 -11.30 -3.64 8.91
C GLY A 135 -12.71 -4.15 9.25
N GLY A 136 -13.61 -4.23 8.28
CA GLY A 136 -14.95 -4.79 8.45
C GLY A 136 -14.93 -6.28 8.84
N LEU A 137 -14.10 -7.08 8.15
CA LEU A 137 -13.88 -8.48 8.50
C LEU A 137 -13.30 -8.61 9.92
N ALA A 138 -12.33 -7.78 10.30
CA ALA A 138 -11.79 -7.75 11.65
C ALA A 138 -12.88 -7.43 12.69
N GLY A 139 -13.73 -6.44 12.42
CA GLY A 139 -14.84 -6.06 13.30
C GLY A 139 -15.86 -7.19 13.47
N MET A 140 -16.22 -7.86 12.37
CA MET A 140 -17.11 -9.02 12.40
C MET A 140 -16.52 -10.17 13.24
N VAL A 141 -15.23 -10.50 13.02
CA VAL A 141 -14.53 -11.55 13.76
C VAL A 141 -14.38 -11.18 15.24
N ALA A 142 -14.08 -9.92 15.56
CA ALA A 142 -14.01 -9.45 16.94
C ALA A 142 -15.39 -9.53 17.63
N GLY A 143 -16.47 -9.14 16.93
CA GLY A 143 -17.84 -9.24 17.44
C GLY A 143 -18.26 -10.69 17.75
N LEU A 144 -17.86 -11.64 16.91
CA LEU A 144 -18.03 -13.08 17.19
C LEU A 144 -17.10 -13.55 18.33
N GLY A 145 -15.88 -13.04 18.38
CA GLY A 145 -14.89 -13.34 19.43
C GLY A 145 -15.37 -12.97 20.82
N TYR A 146 -16.18 -11.91 20.96
CA TYR A 146 -16.78 -11.55 22.25
C TYR A 146 -17.70 -12.64 22.81
N LEU A 147 -18.40 -13.40 21.95
CA LEU A 147 -19.18 -14.56 22.40
C LEU A 147 -18.24 -15.68 22.87
N ALA A 148 -17.18 -15.97 22.11
CA ALA A 148 -16.22 -17.02 22.45
C ALA A 148 -15.46 -16.73 23.76
N LEU A 149 -15.21 -15.46 24.06
CA LEU A 149 -14.57 -15.00 25.29
C LEU A 149 -15.53 -14.92 26.49
N GLY A 150 -16.81 -15.24 26.31
CA GLY A 150 -17.83 -15.15 27.37
C GLY A 150 -18.21 -13.72 27.74
N LEU A 151 -17.75 -12.72 26.97
CA LEU A 151 -18.00 -11.30 27.20
C LEU A 151 -19.44 -10.89 26.85
N VAL A 152 -20.25 -11.78 26.29
CA VAL A 152 -21.68 -11.57 26.09
C VAL A 152 -22.42 -12.81 26.58
N ALA A 153 -23.17 -12.67 27.67
CA ALA A 153 -23.88 -13.80 28.26
C ALA A 153 -25.07 -14.27 27.39
N PRO A 154 -25.29 -15.59 27.25
CA PRO A 154 -26.47 -16.13 26.58
C PRO A 154 -27.75 -15.93 27.41
N GLY A 155 -28.82 -15.49 26.75
CA GLY A 155 -30.12 -15.12 27.32
C GLY A 155 -31.15 -14.78 26.24
N ILE A 156 -32.37 -14.42 26.67
CA ILE A 156 -33.44 -14.00 25.74
C ILE A 156 -33.01 -12.71 25.04
N GLY A 157 -32.93 -12.73 23.71
CA GLY A 157 -32.45 -11.60 22.91
C GLY A 157 -30.94 -11.58 22.61
N THR A 158 -30.19 -12.64 22.97
CA THR A 158 -28.76 -12.73 22.64
C THR A 158 -28.50 -12.74 21.14
N ALA A 159 -29.34 -13.40 20.32
CA ALA A 159 -29.18 -13.37 18.87
C ALA A 159 -29.27 -11.94 18.30
N SER A 160 -30.24 -11.15 18.76
CA SER A 160 -30.39 -9.74 18.38
C SER A 160 -29.23 -8.88 18.89
N THR A 161 -28.79 -9.12 20.13
CA THR A 161 -27.66 -8.39 20.73
C THR A 161 -26.35 -8.67 19.98
N LEU A 162 -26.09 -9.93 19.63
CA LEU A 162 -24.95 -10.33 18.81
C LEU A 162 -25.03 -9.75 17.41
N LEU A 163 -26.21 -9.77 16.78
CA LEU A 163 -26.39 -9.17 15.45
C LEU A 163 -26.08 -7.67 15.48
N VAL A 164 -26.58 -6.94 16.47
CA VAL A 164 -26.30 -5.52 16.67
C VAL A 164 -24.81 -5.29 16.91
N LEU A 165 -24.18 -6.08 17.77
CA LEU A 165 -22.77 -5.97 18.12
C LEU A 165 -21.86 -6.23 16.92
N ILE A 166 -22.14 -7.30 16.16
CA ILE A 166 -21.43 -7.64 14.93
C ILE A 166 -21.61 -6.54 13.89
N SER A 167 -22.85 -6.03 13.71
CA SER A 167 -23.15 -4.98 12.75
C SER A 167 -22.43 -3.67 13.10
N MET A 168 -22.43 -3.31 14.38
CA MET A 168 -21.75 -2.10 14.88
C MET A 168 -20.23 -2.22 14.70
N ASN A 169 -19.63 -3.35 15.08
CA ASN A 169 -18.21 -3.59 14.88
C ASN A 169 -17.82 -3.66 13.41
N LEU A 170 -18.67 -4.24 12.56
CA LEU A 170 -18.47 -4.28 11.11
C LEU A 170 -18.44 -2.86 10.53
N LEU A 171 -19.43 -2.03 10.89
CA LEU A 171 -19.51 -0.63 10.43
C LEU A 171 -18.30 0.19 10.90
N LEU A 172 -17.93 0.05 12.16
CA LEU A 172 -16.77 0.77 12.69
C LEU A 172 -15.46 0.28 12.06
N GLY A 173 -15.34 -1.04 11.86
CA GLY A 173 -14.21 -1.65 11.17
C GLY A 173 -14.07 -1.16 9.73
N LEU A 174 -15.19 -1.07 8.99
CA LEU A 174 -15.23 -0.51 7.63
C LEU A 174 -14.74 0.94 7.62
N ALA A 175 -15.26 1.77 8.52
CA ALA A 175 -14.89 3.19 8.61
C ALA A 175 -13.41 3.37 9.01
N ALA A 176 -12.93 2.62 10.00
CA ALA A 176 -11.54 2.66 10.44
C ALA A 176 -10.57 2.15 9.36
N GLY A 177 -10.91 1.05 8.69
CA GLY A 177 -10.13 0.51 7.59
C GLY A 177 -10.02 1.48 6.41
N LEU A 178 -11.13 2.14 6.07
CA LEU A 178 -11.17 3.17 5.03
C LEU A 178 -10.29 4.37 5.38
N ALA A 179 -10.41 4.89 6.61
CA ALA A 179 -9.66 6.06 7.06
C ALA A 179 -8.15 5.78 7.16
N VAL A 180 -7.76 4.67 7.80
CA VAL A 180 -6.35 4.33 8.03
C VAL A 180 -5.65 3.96 6.73
N CYS A 181 -6.19 3.02 5.95
CA CYS A 181 -5.54 2.59 4.72
C CYS A 181 -5.64 3.65 3.61
N GLY A 182 -6.75 4.40 3.55
CA GLY A 182 -6.88 5.53 2.64
C GLY A 182 -5.88 6.65 2.97
N GLY A 183 -5.74 7.00 4.25
CA GLY A 183 -4.75 7.97 4.72
C GLY A 183 -3.31 7.52 4.43
N ALA A 184 -3.00 6.25 4.70
CA ALA A 184 -1.69 5.67 4.41
C ALA A 184 -1.36 5.70 2.90
N ALA A 185 -2.31 5.32 2.04
CA ALA A 185 -2.12 5.32 0.60
C ALA A 185 -2.00 6.73 0.03
N LEU A 186 -2.84 7.68 0.50
CA LEU A 186 -2.80 9.06 0.07
C LEU A 186 -1.47 9.72 0.43
N ALA A 187 -1.02 9.58 1.68
CA ALA A 187 0.23 10.17 2.13
C ALA A 187 1.45 9.55 1.42
N ALA A 188 1.43 8.24 1.18
CA ALA A 188 2.49 7.57 0.43
C ALA A 188 2.62 8.13 -0.99
N ARG A 189 1.50 8.37 -1.69
CA ARG A 189 1.52 8.88 -3.07
C ARG A 189 1.90 10.35 -3.17
N LEU A 190 1.41 11.19 -2.26
CA LEU A 190 1.75 12.61 -2.22
C LEU A 190 3.25 12.87 -1.99
N ALA A 191 3.98 11.89 -1.45
CA ALA A 191 5.39 12.03 -1.09
C ALA A 191 6.30 10.97 -1.73
N HIS A 192 6.00 10.57 -2.98
CA HIS A 192 6.83 9.68 -3.79
C HIS A 192 7.18 8.34 -3.12
N GLU A 193 6.18 7.70 -2.50
CA GLU A 193 6.24 6.36 -1.88
C GLU A 193 7.26 6.19 -0.73
N ALA A 194 7.68 7.28 -0.09
CA ALA A 194 8.56 7.17 1.06
C ALA A 194 7.85 6.46 2.23
N ALA A 195 8.49 5.42 2.78
CA ALA A 195 7.90 4.54 3.79
C ALA A 195 7.38 5.25 5.05
N HIS A 196 8.02 6.35 5.47
CA HIS A 196 7.58 7.10 6.65
C HIS A 196 6.24 7.82 6.41
N TRP A 197 5.94 8.23 5.17
CA TRP A 197 4.67 8.87 4.85
C TRP A 197 3.48 7.92 4.92
N THR A 198 3.67 6.64 4.58
CA THR A 198 2.65 5.60 4.80
C THR A 198 2.29 5.48 6.27
N VAL A 199 3.29 5.55 7.17
CA VAL A 199 3.08 5.50 8.62
C VAL A 199 2.34 6.74 9.11
N ILE A 200 2.78 7.92 8.68
CA ILE A 200 2.15 9.20 9.05
C ILE A 200 0.69 9.25 8.55
N GLY A 201 0.45 8.84 7.30
CA GLY A 201 -0.89 8.79 6.72
C GLY A 201 -1.82 7.81 7.46
N GLY A 202 -1.31 6.63 7.80
CA GLY A 202 -2.06 5.67 8.63
C GLY A 202 -2.37 6.22 10.02
N ALA A 203 -1.39 6.87 10.66
CA ALA A 203 -1.54 7.51 11.96
C ALA A 203 -2.58 8.65 11.94
N LEU A 204 -2.55 9.51 10.92
CA LEU A 204 -3.53 10.59 10.73
C LEU A 204 -4.94 10.04 10.46
N GLY A 205 -5.06 9.02 9.60
CA GLY A 205 -6.34 8.35 9.35
C GLY A 205 -6.92 7.72 10.63
N GLY A 206 -6.06 7.09 11.42
CA GLY A 206 -6.39 6.54 12.73
C GLY A 206 -6.80 7.61 13.75
N LEU A 207 -6.08 8.73 13.81
CA LEU A 207 -6.42 9.87 14.65
C LEU A 207 -7.80 10.43 14.31
N VAL A 208 -8.09 10.62 13.03
CA VAL A 208 -9.37 11.16 12.56
C VAL A 208 -10.53 10.24 12.95
N ILE A 209 -10.43 8.93 12.68
CA ILE A 209 -11.51 8.01 13.02
C ILE A 209 -11.67 7.86 14.55
N GLY A 210 -10.58 7.86 15.31
CA GLY A 210 -10.62 7.84 16.78
C GLY A 210 -11.24 9.11 17.38
N ALA A 211 -10.91 10.28 16.83
CA ALA A 211 -11.49 11.55 17.23
C ALA A 211 -13.01 11.61 16.91
N LEU A 212 -13.38 11.21 15.69
CA LEU A 212 -14.79 11.15 15.28
C LEU A 212 -15.58 10.14 16.12
N GLY A 213 -15.02 8.96 16.40
CA GLY A 213 -15.65 7.96 17.26
C GLY A 213 -15.90 8.48 18.66
N ARG A 214 -14.94 9.19 19.25
CA ARG A 214 -15.10 9.83 20.56
C ARG A 214 -16.10 10.97 20.55
N MET A 215 -16.05 11.84 19.54
CA MET A 215 -16.96 12.98 19.39
C MET A 215 -18.40 12.50 19.20
N ILE A 216 -18.64 11.59 18.24
CA ILE A 216 -19.96 10.99 18.02
C ILE A 216 -20.39 10.23 19.28
N GLY A 217 -19.54 9.39 19.86
CA GLY A 217 -19.92 8.60 21.03
C GLY A 217 -20.29 9.44 22.25
N ASN A 218 -19.45 10.40 22.64
CA ASN A 218 -19.69 11.19 23.85
C ASN A 218 -20.69 12.31 23.64
N ASP A 219 -20.56 13.08 22.56
CA ASP A 219 -21.39 14.27 22.36
C ASP A 219 -22.81 13.88 21.92
N LEU A 220 -22.96 12.85 21.08
CA LEU A 220 -24.30 12.35 20.70
C LEU A 220 -25.05 11.79 21.90
N PHE A 221 -24.40 10.96 22.74
CA PHE A 221 -25.06 10.43 23.93
C PHE A 221 -25.36 11.51 24.96
N PHE A 222 -24.47 12.49 25.12
CA PHE A 222 -24.73 13.63 25.99
C PHE A 222 -25.94 14.43 25.50
N LEU A 223 -26.04 14.70 24.18
CA LEU A 223 -27.17 15.40 23.59
C LEU A 223 -28.49 14.60 23.70
N LEU A 224 -28.46 13.28 23.49
CA LEU A 224 -29.65 12.45 23.48
C LEU A 224 -30.13 12.04 24.88
N PHE A 225 -29.22 11.81 25.82
CA PHE A 225 -29.52 11.20 27.12
C PHE A 225 -29.05 12.03 28.33
N GLY A 226 -28.43 13.20 28.11
CA GLY A 226 -27.93 14.07 29.18
C GLY A 226 -26.78 13.48 29.99
N ARG A 227 -26.21 12.35 29.56
CA ARG A 227 -25.09 11.65 30.21
C ARG A 227 -24.13 11.11 29.16
N SER A 228 -22.83 11.29 29.37
CA SER A 228 -21.81 10.71 28.49
C SER A 228 -21.49 9.25 28.90
N PRO A 229 -21.17 8.36 27.95
CA PRO A 229 -20.73 7.00 28.24
C PRO A 229 -19.35 6.94 28.90
N GLY A 230 -18.56 8.02 28.89
CA GLY A 230 -17.26 8.07 29.58
C GLY A 230 -16.07 8.03 28.64
N ALA A 231 -15.00 7.32 29.03
CA ALA A 231 -13.80 7.18 28.21
C ALA A 231 -14.06 6.16 27.08
N ILE A 232 -14.50 6.67 25.93
CA ILE A 232 -14.60 5.93 24.66
C ILE A 232 -13.26 6.02 23.93
N THR A 233 -12.95 5.01 23.10
CA THR A 233 -11.79 5.00 22.18
C THR A 233 -11.54 6.37 21.59
N GLY A 234 -10.34 6.91 21.81
CA GLY A 234 -10.00 8.28 21.47
C GLY A 234 -9.09 8.43 20.26
N ALA A 235 -8.74 9.70 20.01
CA ALA A 235 -7.83 10.10 18.95
C ALA A 235 -6.42 9.49 19.11
N LEU A 236 -5.94 9.31 20.35
CA LEU A 236 -4.62 8.75 20.62
C LEU A 236 -4.58 7.25 20.36
N GLU A 237 -5.57 6.49 20.80
CA GLU A 237 -5.69 5.06 20.52
C GLU A 237 -5.78 4.82 19.01
N GLY A 238 -6.59 5.62 18.33
CA GLY A 238 -6.69 5.62 16.87
C GLY A 238 -5.35 5.95 16.19
N LEU A 239 -4.62 6.96 16.65
CA LEU A 239 -3.33 7.36 16.12
C LEU A 239 -2.29 6.23 16.22
N VAL A 240 -2.17 5.61 17.39
CA VAL A 240 -1.17 4.55 17.63
C VAL A 240 -1.51 3.31 16.81
N LEU A 241 -2.78 2.90 16.77
CA LEU A 241 -3.21 1.76 15.96
C LEU A 241 -3.07 2.03 14.46
N GLY A 242 -3.34 3.25 14.01
CA GLY A 242 -3.13 3.71 12.64
C GLY A 242 -1.65 3.71 12.23
N ALA A 243 -0.77 4.19 13.12
CA ALA A 243 0.68 4.15 12.91
C ALA A 243 1.19 2.70 12.82
N ALA A 244 0.73 1.82 13.71
CA ALA A 244 1.07 0.40 13.68
C ALA A 244 0.66 -0.26 12.36
N THR A 245 -0.55 0.05 11.88
CA THR A 245 -1.07 -0.43 10.60
C THR A 245 -0.22 0.07 9.42
N GLY A 246 0.18 1.34 9.45
CA GLY A 246 1.10 1.91 8.45
C GLY A 246 2.47 1.23 8.44
N VAL A 247 3.05 0.96 9.61
CA VAL A 247 4.32 0.22 9.74
C VAL A 247 4.15 -1.20 9.20
N ALA A 248 3.06 -1.88 9.57
CA ALA A 248 2.77 -3.22 9.09
C ALA A 248 2.61 -3.28 7.56
N LEU A 249 1.95 -2.29 6.94
CA LEU A 249 1.86 -2.16 5.49
C LEU A 249 3.25 -2.01 4.84
N VAL A 250 4.11 -1.15 5.37
CA VAL A 250 5.49 -0.96 4.88
C VAL A 250 6.28 -2.27 4.94
N LEU A 251 6.23 -2.98 6.07
CA LEU A 251 6.92 -4.26 6.25
C LEU A 251 6.39 -5.32 5.29
N ALA A 252 5.07 -5.38 5.12
CA ALA A 252 4.42 -6.36 4.27
C ALA A 252 4.72 -6.15 2.77
N VAL A 253 4.82 -4.91 2.32
CA VAL A 253 5.20 -4.55 0.94
C VAL A 253 6.68 -4.84 0.69
N ARG A 254 7.57 -4.50 1.64
CA ARG A 254 9.02 -4.76 1.52
C ARG A 254 9.37 -6.25 1.51
N ALA A 255 8.53 -7.11 2.07
CA ALA A 255 8.71 -8.56 2.06
C ALA A 255 8.44 -9.17 0.66
N HIS A 256 9.27 -8.84 -0.33
CA HIS A 256 9.07 -9.19 -1.75
C HIS A 256 9.22 -10.68 -2.08
N ARG A 257 9.84 -11.52 -1.22
CA ARG A 257 9.98 -12.98 -1.44
C ARG A 257 9.68 -13.79 -0.17
N GLY A 258 8.62 -14.58 -0.18
CA GLY A 258 8.28 -15.52 0.90
C GLY A 258 6.80 -15.93 0.97
N SER A 259 6.51 -16.89 1.86
CA SER A 259 5.16 -17.33 2.22
C SER A 259 4.29 -16.17 2.70
N ALA A 260 2.97 -16.25 2.45
CA ALA A 260 1.99 -15.27 2.91
C ALA A 260 2.10 -14.99 4.42
N ALA A 261 2.48 -15.99 5.21
CA ALA A 261 2.74 -15.84 6.64
C ALA A 261 3.79 -14.76 6.96
N ARG A 262 4.88 -14.69 6.19
CA ARG A 262 5.97 -13.72 6.43
C ARG A 262 5.54 -12.27 6.18
N ARG A 263 4.49 -12.06 5.37
CA ARG A 263 3.92 -10.75 5.08
C ARG A 263 2.85 -10.33 6.10
N LEU A 264 2.10 -11.29 6.63
CA LEU A 264 0.93 -11.01 7.47
C LEU A 264 1.23 -11.06 8.98
N VAL A 265 2.06 -12.02 9.43
CA VAL A 265 2.38 -12.20 10.85
C VAL A 265 2.87 -10.91 11.53
N PRO A 266 3.75 -10.08 10.92
CA PRO A 266 4.15 -8.82 11.53
C PRO A 266 2.98 -7.87 11.81
N GLY A 267 1.95 -7.86 10.97
CA GLY A 267 0.76 -7.02 11.17
C GLY A 267 -0.08 -7.46 12.37
N PHE A 268 -0.32 -8.76 12.53
CA PHE A 268 -1.02 -9.29 13.70
C PHE A 268 -0.23 -9.05 15.00
N LEU A 269 1.10 -9.25 14.97
CA LEU A 269 1.95 -9.04 16.14
C LEU A 269 2.04 -7.56 16.54
N LEU A 270 2.24 -6.65 15.58
CA LEU A 270 2.28 -5.21 15.85
C LEU A 270 0.93 -4.69 16.37
N GLY A 271 -0.17 -5.11 15.71
CA GLY A 271 -1.52 -4.75 16.16
C GLY A 271 -1.82 -5.27 17.57
N GLY A 272 -1.43 -6.51 17.87
CA GLY A 272 -1.59 -7.09 19.21
C GLY A 272 -0.74 -6.38 20.26
N ALA A 273 0.53 -6.11 19.97
CA ALA A 273 1.42 -5.39 20.89
C ALA A 273 0.90 -3.98 21.20
N VAL A 274 0.40 -3.27 20.20
CA VAL A 274 -0.24 -1.95 20.39
C VAL A 274 -1.54 -2.07 21.17
N GLY A 275 -2.39 -3.05 20.86
CA GLY A 275 -3.62 -3.31 21.61
C GLY A 275 -3.35 -3.57 23.10
N ALA A 276 -2.36 -4.40 23.42
CA ALA A 276 -1.91 -4.64 24.78
C ALA A 276 -1.38 -3.35 25.45
N GLY A 277 -0.57 -2.57 24.73
CA GLY A 277 -0.05 -1.28 25.21
C GLY A 277 -1.15 -0.27 25.53
N ILE A 278 -2.20 -0.20 24.69
CA ILE A 278 -3.38 0.62 24.92
C ILE A 278 -4.09 0.18 26.20
N ALA A 279 -4.28 -1.13 26.39
CA ALA A 279 -4.93 -1.68 27.59
C ALA A 279 -4.17 -1.33 28.88
N VAL A 280 -2.84 -1.51 28.87
CA VAL A 280 -1.97 -1.23 30.02
C VAL A 280 -1.94 0.26 30.34
N ALA A 281 -2.03 1.13 29.33
CA ALA A 281 -2.13 2.57 29.51
C ALA A 281 -3.51 3.04 30.03
N GLY A 282 -4.45 2.12 30.28
CA GLY A 282 -5.83 2.43 30.66
C GLY A 282 -6.70 2.92 29.50
N GLY A 283 -6.16 2.88 28.28
CA GLY A 283 -6.89 3.13 27.05
C GLY A 283 -7.84 1.97 26.75
N ARG A 284 -8.88 2.26 25.96
CA ARG A 284 -9.95 1.30 25.67
C ARG A 284 -10.20 1.26 24.18
N LEU A 285 -10.43 0.05 23.67
CA LEU A 285 -10.97 -0.18 22.34
C LEU A 285 -12.46 -0.55 22.44
N MET A 286 -13.00 -1.34 21.53
CA MET A 286 -14.44 -1.60 21.42
C MET A 286 -15.00 -2.32 22.65
N ALA A 287 -14.37 -3.40 23.12
CA ALA A 287 -14.84 -4.12 24.31
C ALA A 287 -14.87 -3.24 25.57
N GLY A 288 -13.85 -2.40 25.75
CA GLY A 288 -13.77 -1.47 26.88
C GLY A 288 -14.82 -0.36 26.81
N SER A 289 -15.12 0.14 25.61
CA SER A 289 -16.18 1.15 25.41
C SER A 289 -17.58 0.57 25.66
N LEU A 290 -17.83 -0.67 25.23
CA LEU A 290 -19.08 -1.40 25.46
C LEU A 290 -19.30 -1.72 26.95
N ALA A 291 -18.25 -2.09 27.67
CA ALA A 291 -18.34 -2.37 29.10
C ALA A 291 -18.71 -1.13 29.92
N GLU A 292 -18.16 0.03 29.56
CA GLU A 292 -18.52 1.29 30.22
C GLU A 292 -19.98 1.69 29.90
N LEU A 293 -20.44 1.44 28.66
CA LEU A 293 -21.83 1.66 28.29
C LEU A 293 -22.77 0.76 29.11
N ALA A 294 -22.46 -0.53 29.25
CA ALA A 294 -23.23 -1.46 30.09
C ALA A 294 -23.27 -1.00 31.56
N ALA A 295 -22.12 -0.57 32.11
CA ALA A 295 -22.01 -0.13 33.50
C ALA A 295 -22.85 1.13 33.80
N ARG A 296 -22.93 2.08 32.85
CA ARG A 296 -23.67 3.33 33.04
C ARG A 296 -25.17 3.22 32.77
N PHE A 297 -25.58 2.22 32.00
CA PHE A 297 -26.98 1.97 31.65
C PHE A 297 -27.42 0.58 32.16
N PRO A 298 -27.74 0.45 33.46
CA PRO A 298 -28.03 -0.85 34.10
C PRO A 298 -29.29 -1.56 33.58
N ASN A 299 -30.16 -0.86 32.84
CA ASN A 299 -31.33 -1.43 32.17
C ASN A 299 -31.04 -1.97 30.76
N THR A 300 -29.76 -2.04 30.35
CA THR A 300 -29.39 -2.60 29.05
C THR A 300 -29.36 -4.13 29.10
N ASN A 301 -29.75 -4.77 28.00
CA ASN A 301 -29.58 -6.23 27.84
C ASN A 301 -28.11 -6.62 27.54
N LEU A 302 -27.18 -5.66 27.58
CA LEU A 302 -25.76 -5.88 27.32
C LEU A 302 -25.07 -6.35 28.60
N ARG A 303 -24.96 -7.67 28.79
CA ARG A 303 -24.23 -8.25 29.94
C ARG A 303 -22.82 -8.61 29.51
N ILE A 304 -21.86 -7.79 29.93
CA ILE A 304 -20.43 -8.05 29.72
C ILE A 304 -19.82 -8.63 30.97
N ASP A 305 -19.33 -9.87 30.87
CA ASP A 305 -18.75 -10.58 31.99
C ASP A 305 -17.43 -11.23 31.63
N GLY A 306 -16.44 -11.10 32.52
CA GLY A 306 -15.11 -11.67 32.40
C GLY A 306 -15.01 -13.03 33.09
N ALA A 307 -16.13 -13.73 33.28
CA ALA A 307 -16.22 -14.98 34.02
C ALA A 307 -15.24 -16.06 33.52
N LEU A 308 -14.94 -16.07 32.22
CA LEU A 308 -13.93 -16.95 31.60
C LEU A 308 -12.51 -16.72 32.17
N PHE A 309 -12.24 -15.52 32.65
CA PHE A 309 -10.98 -15.10 33.27
C PHE A 309 -11.05 -15.04 34.81
N GLY A 310 -12.16 -15.46 35.40
CA GLY A 310 -12.38 -15.39 36.85
C GLY A 310 -12.61 -13.96 37.37
N GLU A 311 -12.94 -13.02 36.49
CA GLU A 311 -13.18 -11.62 36.84
C GLU A 311 -14.68 -11.30 36.77
N SER A 312 -15.20 -10.50 37.70
CA SER A 312 -16.56 -9.98 37.63
C SER A 312 -16.63 -8.78 36.69
N GLY A 313 -17.42 -8.87 35.63
CA GLY A 313 -17.47 -7.81 34.60
C GLY A 313 -16.20 -7.79 33.74
N LEU A 314 -15.97 -6.70 32.99
CA LEU A 314 -14.76 -6.57 32.16
C LEU A 314 -13.54 -6.20 33.03
N GLY A 315 -12.94 -7.18 33.67
CA GLY A 315 -11.74 -6.97 34.48
C GLY A 315 -10.47 -6.65 33.65
N PRO A 316 -9.34 -6.35 34.33
CA PRO A 316 -8.09 -5.99 33.67
C PRO A 316 -7.54 -7.08 32.72
N ILE A 317 -7.73 -8.36 33.04
CA ILE A 317 -7.25 -9.45 32.18
C ILE A 317 -8.16 -9.56 30.95
N ALA A 318 -9.47 -9.62 31.17
CA ALA A 318 -10.45 -9.72 30.09
C ALA A 318 -10.34 -8.53 29.09
N SER A 319 -10.15 -7.32 29.62
CA SER A 319 -9.97 -6.11 28.80
C SER A 319 -8.66 -6.13 28.02
N THR A 320 -7.56 -6.59 28.62
CA THR A 320 -6.26 -6.71 27.93
C THR A 320 -6.31 -7.74 26.80
N VAL A 321 -6.95 -8.90 27.04
CA VAL A 321 -7.10 -9.94 26.00
C VAL A 321 -7.96 -9.43 24.85
N ALA A 322 -9.09 -8.78 25.15
CA ALA A 322 -9.98 -8.25 24.13
C ALA A 322 -9.31 -7.17 23.27
N THR A 323 -8.67 -6.18 23.90
CA THR A 323 -7.97 -5.08 23.19
C THR A 323 -6.78 -5.57 22.37
N THR A 324 -6.02 -6.54 22.88
CA THR A 324 -4.95 -7.21 22.14
C THR A 324 -5.51 -7.92 20.90
N GLY A 325 -6.60 -8.67 21.05
CA GLY A 325 -7.26 -9.37 19.95
C GLY A 325 -7.80 -8.40 18.89
N GLU A 326 -8.47 -7.34 19.31
CA GLU A 326 -9.01 -6.30 18.43
C GLU A 326 -7.90 -5.61 17.61
N GLY A 327 -6.81 -5.21 18.27
CA GLY A 327 -5.68 -4.59 17.59
C GLY A 327 -5.01 -5.53 16.59
N ALA A 328 -4.80 -6.80 16.97
CA ALA A 328 -4.22 -7.81 16.09
C ALA A 328 -5.09 -8.09 14.87
N LEU A 329 -6.39 -8.30 15.07
CA LEU A 329 -7.36 -8.55 14.01
C LEU A 329 -7.43 -7.36 13.04
N PHE A 330 -7.58 -6.14 13.55
CA PHE A 330 -7.69 -4.95 12.71
C PHE A 330 -6.46 -4.77 11.84
N CYS A 331 -5.26 -4.71 12.44
CA CYS A 331 -4.02 -4.49 11.71
C CYS A 331 -3.73 -5.62 10.71
N GLY A 332 -3.90 -6.88 11.14
CA GLY A 332 -3.64 -8.05 10.31
C GLY A 332 -4.59 -8.16 9.12
N CYS A 333 -5.90 -8.01 9.33
CA CYS A 333 -6.90 -8.09 8.27
C CYS A 333 -6.83 -6.90 7.31
N ALA A 334 -6.58 -5.67 7.81
CA ALA A 334 -6.42 -4.50 6.96
C ALA A 334 -5.22 -4.66 6.01
N VAL A 335 -4.06 -5.07 6.53
CA VAL A 335 -2.87 -5.34 5.72
C VAL A 335 -3.13 -6.46 4.71
N ALA A 336 -3.75 -7.56 5.13
CA ALA A 336 -4.07 -8.68 4.26
C ALA A 336 -4.95 -8.26 3.08
N ALA A 337 -6.01 -7.50 3.36
CA ALA A 337 -6.93 -7.04 2.34
C ALA A 337 -6.26 -6.08 1.35
N VAL A 338 -5.42 -5.15 1.82
CA VAL A 338 -4.66 -4.24 0.95
C VAL A 338 -3.70 -5.01 0.03
N LEU A 339 -2.98 -6.00 0.54
CA LEU A 339 -2.10 -6.83 -0.29
C LEU A 339 -2.87 -7.60 -1.36
N VAL A 340 -4.04 -8.14 -1.03
CA VAL A 340 -4.93 -8.83 -1.99
C VAL A 340 -5.45 -7.84 -3.03
N GLY A 341 -5.92 -6.67 -2.61
CA GLY A 341 -6.40 -5.61 -3.51
C GLY A 341 -5.32 -5.15 -4.49
N ARG A 342 -4.09 -4.95 -4.03
CA ARG A 342 -2.95 -4.59 -4.87
C ARG A 342 -2.58 -5.69 -5.88
N ARG A 343 -2.66 -6.96 -5.49
CA ARG A 343 -2.43 -8.10 -6.41
C ARG A 343 -3.47 -8.15 -7.52
N LEU A 344 -4.76 -8.00 -7.17
CA LEU A 344 -5.86 -8.05 -8.14
C LEU A 344 -5.83 -6.85 -9.11
N GLY A 345 -5.31 -5.71 -8.67
CA GLY A 345 -5.21 -4.51 -9.50
C GLY A 345 -3.89 -4.34 -10.25
N GLY A 346 -2.95 -5.28 -10.12
CA GLY A 346 -1.66 -5.32 -10.83
C GLY A 346 -1.63 -6.26 -12.04
N THR A 347 -2.74 -6.91 -12.38
CA THR A 347 -2.92 -7.67 -13.63
C THR A 347 -3.51 -6.75 -14.70
N ARG A 348 -2.68 -5.93 -15.32
CA ARG A 348 -2.91 -5.33 -16.64
C ARG A 348 -1.58 -5.17 -17.35
#